data_AF-A0A1F8EDF2-F1
#
_entry.id   AF-A0A1F8EDF2-F1
#
_cell.length_a   1.000
_cell.length_b   1.000
_cell.length_c   1.000
_cell.angle_alpha   90.00
_cell.angle_beta   90.00
_cell.angle_gamma   90.00
#
_symmetry.space_group_name_H-M   'P 1'
#
loop_
_entity.id
_entity.type
_entity.pdbx_description
1 polymer ?
#
loop_
_entity_poly.entity_id
_entity_poly.type
_entity_poly.pdbx_seq_one_letter_code
_entity_poly.pdbx_strand_id
1 'polypeptide(L)'
;MAGGLLAGTDETPGLVFRNSEGKDVKSFRGMASREAMYEKVKAEEADDPYEVASKISPEGIEKQVEYRGSVVPIIREIAGHLASMVSYMGAMSLKEAQEAFTNYPANYLIKLSEAAKRESWDR
;
A
#
# COMPACT_ATOMS: atom_id res chain seq x y z
N MET A 1 -0.22 7.81 2.49
CA MET A 1 -1.37 6.89 2.38
C MET A 1 -0.86 5.53 1.95
N ALA A 2 -1.28 4.44 2.59
CA ALA A 2 -0.75 3.09 2.33
C ALA A 2 -1.89 2.06 2.18
N GLY A 3 -2.19 1.67 0.94
CA GLY A 3 -3.20 0.64 0.66
C GLY A 3 -2.59 -0.77 0.65
N GLY A 4 -1.75 -1.05 -0.35
CA GLY A 4 -1.18 -2.38 -0.56
C GLY A 4 -0.27 -2.88 0.57
N LEU A 5 0.36 -2.00 1.33
CA LEU A 5 1.22 -2.37 2.46
C LEU A 5 0.42 -2.97 3.62
N LEU A 6 -0.78 -2.45 3.86
CA LEU A 6 -1.68 -2.86 4.93
C LEU A 6 -2.71 -3.90 4.46
N ALA A 7 -2.76 -4.18 3.16
CA ALA A 7 -3.67 -5.16 2.60
C ALA A 7 -3.37 -6.56 3.17
N GLY A 8 -4.42 -7.34 3.42
CA GLY A 8 -4.28 -8.69 3.95
C GLY A 8 -4.15 -8.78 5.46
N THR A 9 -4.29 -7.67 6.21
CA THR A 9 -4.31 -7.73 7.68
C THR A 9 -5.70 -8.03 8.25
N ASP A 10 -5.77 -8.42 9.51
CA ASP A 10 -7.01 -8.69 10.24
C ASP A 10 -8.02 -7.54 10.16
N GLU A 11 -7.52 -6.31 10.29
CA GLU A 11 -8.30 -5.08 10.35
C GLU A 11 -8.81 -4.62 8.97
N THR A 12 -8.30 -5.18 7.88
CA THR A 12 -8.82 -4.90 6.53
C THR A 12 -10.12 -5.65 6.26
N PRO A 13 -11.08 -5.04 5.52
CA PRO A 13 -12.36 -5.67 5.25
C PRO A 13 -12.23 -6.94 4.39
N GLY A 14 -13.26 -7.78 4.44
CA GLY A 14 -13.32 -9.04 3.70
C GLY A 14 -12.84 -10.26 4.51
N LEU A 15 -13.13 -11.44 3.98
CA LEU A 15 -12.83 -12.72 4.62
C LEU A 15 -11.45 -13.22 4.19
N VAL A 16 -10.79 -13.93 5.10
CA VAL A 16 -9.62 -14.75 4.76
C VAL A 16 -10.13 -16.04 4.12
N PHE A 17 -9.59 -16.41 2.96
CA PHE A 17 -9.92 -17.65 2.28
C PHE A 17 -8.66 -18.33 1.76
N ARG A 18 -8.76 -19.63 1.47
CA ARG A 18 -7.65 -20.41 0.94
C ARG A 18 -7.67 -20.39 -0.58
N ASN A 19 -6.59 -19.97 -1.21
CA ASN A 19 -6.48 -19.97 -2.67
C ASN A 19 -6.18 -21.38 -3.21
N SER A 20 -6.14 -21.51 -4.54
CA SER A 20 -5.82 -22.77 -5.24
C SER A 20 -4.42 -23.32 -4.95
N GLU A 21 -3.51 -22.48 -4.45
CA GLU A 21 -2.14 -22.87 -4.04
C GLU A 21 -2.08 -23.31 -2.57
N GLY A 22 -3.20 -23.29 -1.84
CA GLY A 22 -3.26 -23.67 -0.43
C GLY A 22 -2.83 -22.56 0.54
N LYS A 23 -2.61 -21.33 0.07
CA LYS A 23 -2.24 -20.18 0.90
C LYS A 23 -3.47 -19.42 1.38
N ASP A 24 -3.39 -18.89 2.59
CA ASP A 24 -4.41 -18.01 3.14
C ASP A 24 -4.22 -16.60 2.57
N VAL A 25 -5.28 -16.06 1.98
CA VAL A 25 -5.27 -14.79 1.25
C VAL A 25 -6.48 -13.94 1.61
N LYS A 26 -6.40 -12.63 1.32
CA LYS A 26 -7.55 -11.72 1.26
C LYS A 26 -7.65 -11.09 -0.13
N SER A 27 -8.87 -10.70 -0.50
CA SER A 27 -9.10 -9.91 -1.72
C SER A 27 -8.65 -8.47 -1.52
N PHE A 28 -7.92 -7.93 -2.49
CA PHE A 28 -7.51 -6.54 -2.55
C PHE A 28 -7.78 -5.98 -3.94
N ARG A 29 -8.47 -4.85 -4.03
CA ARG A 29 -8.84 -4.24 -5.31
C ARG A 29 -8.63 -2.75 -5.30
N GLY A 30 -8.29 -2.20 -6.47
CA GLY A 30 -8.34 -0.76 -6.69
C GLY A 30 -9.78 -0.24 -6.68
N MET A 31 -10.01 0.99 -6.23
CA MET A 31 -11.36 1.59 -6.24
C MET A 31 -11.93 1.79 -7.65
N ALA A 32 -11.06 1.88 -8.67
CA ALA A 32 -11.42 1.94 -10.08
C ALA A 32 -11.41 0.55 -10.77
N SER A 33 -11.46 -0.53 -10.00
CA SER A 33 -11.61 -1.89 -10.52
C SER A 33 -13.07 -2.16 -10.89
N ARG A 34 -13.30 -3.18 -11.72
CA ARG A 34 -14.65 -3.50 -12.21
C ARG A 34 -15.57 -3.91 -11.06
N GLU A 35 -15.07 -4.71 -10.13
CA GLU A 35 -15.86 -5.14 -8.97
C GLU A 35 -16.18 -3.96 -8.02
N ALA A 36 -15.23 -3.03 -7.83
CA ALA A 36 -15.47 -1.84 -7.02
C ALA A 36 -16.45 -0.86 -7.69
N MET A 37 -16.36 -0.68 -9.01
CA MET A 37 -17.30 0.15 -9.78
C MET A 37 -18.71 -0.44 -9.73
N TYR A 38 -18.85 -1.75 -9.89
CA TYR A 38 -20.13 -2.43 -9.78
C TYR A 38 -20.77 -2.23 -8.40
N GLU A 39 -20.02 -2.45 -7.32
CA GLU A 39 -20.52 -2.22 -5.95
C GLU A 39 -20.91 -0.76 -5.71
N LYS A 40 -20.16 0.19 -6.28
CA LYS A 40 -20.50 1.61 -6.21
C LYS A 40 -21.83 1.91 -6.91
N VAL A 41 -21.99 1.50 -8.17
CA VAL A 41 -23.21 1.74 -8.96
C VAL A 41 -24.42 1.05 -8.32
N LYS A 42 -24.22 -0.15 -7.78
CA LYS A 42 -25.24 -0.88 -7.03
C LYS A 42 -25.68 -0.13 -5.78
N ALA A 43 -24.75 0.49 -5.05
CA ALA A 43 -25.05 1.33 -3.90
C ALA A 43 -25.79 2.64 -4.26
N GLU A 44 -25.70 3.07 -5.52
CA GLU A 44 -26.45 4.21 -6.08
C GLU A 44 -27.86 3.81 -6.59
N GLU A 45 -28.30 2.57 -6.35
CA GLU A 45 -29.63 2.03 -6.72
C GLU A 45 -29.98 2.17 -8.20
N ALA A 46 -29.00 2.04 -9.10
CA ALA A 46 -29.25 2.01 -10.54
C ALA A 46 -30.15 0.82 -10.94
N ASP A 47 -31.02 1.01 -11.93
CA ASP A 47 -31.96 -0.02 -12.43
C ASP A 47 -31.25 -1.30 -12.90
N ASP A 48 -30.13 -1.15 -13.62
CA ASP A 48 -29.22 -2.25 -13.95
C ASP A 48 -27.77 -1.84 -13.63
N PRO A 49 -27.28 -2.17 -12.42
CA PRO A 49 -25.93 -1.83 -12.01
C PRO A 49 -24.84 -2.51 -12.86
N TYR A 50 -25.15 -3.67 -13.44
CA TYR A 50 -24.20 -4.41 -14.26
C TYR A 50 -24.02 -3.73 -15.62
N GLU A 51 -25.12 -3.35 -16.28
CA GLU A 51 -25.07 -2.63 -17.54
C GLU A 51 -24.32 -1.31 -17.39
N VAL A 52 -24.64 -0.53 -16.36
CA VAL A 52 -23.99 0.76 -16.11
C VAL A 52 -22.50 0.60 -15.80
N ALA A 53 -22.13 -0.34 -14.92
CA ALA A 53 -20.72 -0.58 -14.59
C ALA A 53 -19.92 -1.12 -15.79
N SER A 54 -20.54 -1.91 -16.68
CA SER A 54 -19.88 -2.48 -17.86
C SER A 54 -19.47 -1.44 -18.91
N LYS A 55 -20.17 -0.30 -18.93
CA LYS A 55 -19.87 0.84 -19.83
C LYS A 55 -18.67 1.66 -19.36
N ILE A 56 -18.23 1.48 -18.12
CA ILE A 56 -17.09 2.20 -17.54
C ILE A 56 -15.82 1.38 -17.78
N SER A 57 -14.79 2.01 -18.33
CA SER A 57 -13.48 1.38 -18.48
C SER A 57 -12.78 1.31 -17.11
N PRO A 58 -12.43 0.12 -16.61
CA PRO A 58 -11.73 0.00 -15.33
C PRO A 58 -10.26 0.39 -15.47
N GLU A 59 -9.75 1.12 -14.47
CA GLU A 59 -8.33 1.49 -14.33
C GLU A 59 -7.65 0.76 -13.17
N GLY A 60 -8.43 0.10 -12.31
CA GLY A 60 -7.96 -0.68 -11.17
C GLY A 60 -7.92 -2.17 -11.47
N ILE A 61 -7.04 -2.86 -10.76
CA ILE A 61 -6.89 -4.33 -10.82
C ILE A 61 -7.39 -4.93 -9.51
N GLU A 62 -8.07 -6.07 -9.59
CA GLU A 62 -8.32 -6.97 -8.47
C GLU A 62 -7.19 -7.99 -8.33
N LYS A 63 -6.71 -8.21 -7.11
CA LYS A 63 -5.72 -9.25 -6.81
C LYS A 63 -5.97 -9.90 -5.47
N GLN A 64 -5.48 -11.12 -5.32
CA GLN A 64 -5.37 -11.76 -4.03
C GLN A 64 -4.03 -11.34 -3.39
N VAL A 65 -4.06 -10.98 -2.13
CA VAL A 65 -2.86 -10.70 -1.33
C VAL A 65 -2.76 -11.72 -0.23
N GLU A 66 -1.54 -12.14 0.09
CA GLU A 66 -1.28 -13.05 1.20
C GLU A 66 -1.80 -12.45 2.52
N TYR A 67 -2.37 -13.30 3.36
CA TYR A 67 -2.83 -12.94 4.69
C TYR A 67 -1.62 -12.66 5.60
N ARG A 68 -1.66 -11.53 6.31
CA ARG A 68 -0.52 -11.00 7.09
C ARG A 68 -0.76 -10.96 8.60
N GLY A 69 -1.92 -11.40 9.08
CA GLY A 69 -2.29 -11.26 10.50
C GLY A 69 -2.56 -9.81 10.89
N SER A 70 -2.35 -9.45 12.15
CA SER A 70 -2.64 -8.10 12.64
C SER A 70 -1.74 -7.03 12.00
N VAL A 71 -2.28 -5.83 11.83
CA VAL A 71 -1.54 -4.65 11.37
C VAL A 71 -0.55 -4.10 12.39
N VAL A 72 -0.69 -4.46 13.67
CA VAL A 72 0.10 -3.87 14.77
C VAL A 72 1.62 -4.06 14.60
N PRO A 73 2.14 -5.27 14.29
CA PRO A 73 3.57 -5.45 14.06
C PRO A 73 4.07 -4.63 12.86
N ILE A 74 3.29 -4.56 11.78
CA ILE A 74 3.62 -3.80 10.56
C ILE A 74 3.78 -2.31 10.89
N ILE A 75 2.83 -1.73 11.63
CA ILE A 75 2.91 -0.31 12.04
C ILE A 75 4.11 -0.05 12.96
N ARG A 76 4.38 -0.96 13.91
CA ARG A 76 5.53 -0.83 14.80
C ARG A 76 6.86 -0.85 14.03
N GLU A 77 6.98 -1.72 13.03
CA GLU A 77 8.15 -1.80 12.17
C GLU A 77 8.34 -0.52 11.34
N ILE A 78 7.26 -0.02 10.72
CA ILE A 78 7.29 1.26 9.98
C ILE A 78 7.72 2.41 10.88
N ALA A 79 7.19 2.48 12.12
CA ALA A 79 7.58 3.48 13.08
C ALA A 79 9.07 3.38 13.48
N GLY A 80 9.58 2.16 13.65
CA GLY A 80 11.01 1.91 13.91
C GLY A 80 11.91 2.37 12.76
N HIS A 81 11.56 2.06 11.52
CA HIS A 81 12.30 2.52 10.34
C HIS A 81 12.27 4.05 10.19
N LEU A 82 11.13 4.69 10.51
CA LEU A 82 11.03 6.14 10.51
C LEU A 82 11.94 6.79 11.56
N ALA A 83 12.02 6.21 12.76
CA ALA A 83 12.94 6.66 13.81
C ALA A 83 14.41 6.48 13.39
N SER A 84 14.76 5.36 12.74
CA SER A 84 16.09 5.14 12.20
C SER A 84 16.46 6.17 11.13
N MET A 85 15.52 6.52 10.23
CA MET A 85 15.70 7.58 9.23
C MET A 85 15.98 8.94 9.89
N VAL A 86 15.19 9.34 10.89
CA VAL A 86 15.39 10.59 11.64
C VAL A 86 16.80 10.65 12.25
N SER A 87 17.26 9.53 12.83
CA SER A 87 18.62 9.41 13.38
C SER A 87 19.71 9.55 12.31
N TYR A 88 19.57 8.87 11.15
CA TYR A 88 20.52 9.00 10.04
C TYR A 88 20.59 10.41 9.45
N MET A 89 19.50 11.18 9.54
CA MET A 89 19.48 12.59 9.15
C MET A 89 20.10 13.53 10.19
N GLY A 90 20.45 13.03 11.37
CA GLY A 90 20.97 13.82 12.48
C GLY A 90 19.92 14.71 13.16
N ALA A 91 18.65 14.37 13.05
CA ALA A 91 17.53 15.13 13.62
C ALA A 91 16.96 14.46 14.88
N MET A 92 16.24 15.22 15.70
CA MET A 92 15.59 14.74 16.94
C MET A 92 14.08 14.55 16.79
N SER A 93 13.50 14.97 15.66
CA SER A 93 12.08 14.78 15.37
C SER A 93 11.82 14.67 13.87
N LEU A 94 10.66 14.12 13.51
CA LEU A 94 10.22 14.06 12.12
C LEU A 94 10.08 15.45 11.49
N LYS A 95 9.64 16.44 12.28
CA LYS A 95 9.49 17.82 11.83
C LYS A 95 10.85 18.44 11.49
N GLU A 96 11.83 18.27 12.36
CA GLU A 96 13.20 18.75 12.12
C GLU A 96 13.84 18.06 10.91
N ALA A 97 13.68 16.74 10.79
CA ALA A 97 14.14 15.99 9.62
C ALA A 97 13.49 16.52 8.34
N GLN A 98 12.18 16.79 8.35
CA GLN A 98 11.46 17.36 7.21
C GLN A 98 11.97 18.76 6.85
N GLU A 99 12.19 19.64 7.83
CA GLU A 99 12.70 21.00 7.61
C GLU A 99 14.13 20.97 7.06
N ALA A 100 15.01 20.13 7.63
CA ALA A 100 16.38 19.96 7.17
C ALA A 100 16.43 19.45 5.71
N PHE A 101 15.62 18.44 5.39
CA PHE A 101 15.49 17.91 4.03
C PHE A 101 14.98 18.97 3.05
N THR A 102 13.94 19.72 3.43
CA THR A 102 13.29 20.70 2.55
C THR A 102 14.24 21.86 2.22
N ASN A 103 15.05 22.30 3.19
CA ASN A 103 16.01 23.38 3.00
C ASN A 103 17.25 22.93 2.21
N TYR A 104 17.72 21.69 2.41
CA TYR A 104 18.97 21.19 1.82
C TYR A 104 18.86 19.75 1.30
N PRO A 105 18.01 19.49 0.28
CA PRO A 105 17.76 18.12 -0.18
C PRO A 105 19.01 17.43 -0.74
N ALA A 106 19.94 18.19 -1.31
CA ALA A 106 21.20 17.68 -1.86
C ALA A 106 22.12 17.04 -0.81
N ASN A 107 21.94 17.36 0.48
CA ASN A 107 22.71 16.75 1.57
C ASN A 107 22.25 15.31 1.88
N TYR A 108 21.04 14.94 1.47
CA TYR A 108 20.38 13.68 1.85
C TYR A 108 20.06 12.78 0.66
N LEU A 109 20.11 13.31 -0.58
CA LEU A 109 19.79 12.56 -1.79
C LEU A 109 21.04 12.29 -2.62
N ILE A 110 21.27 11.02 -2.91
CA ILE A 110 22.29 10.56 -3.85
C ILE A 110 21.59 9.75 -4.93
N LYS A 111 21.79 10.12 -6.20
CA LYS A 111 21.27 9.34 -7.33
C LYS A 111 22.04 8.03 -7.41
N LEU A 112 21.36 6.92 -7.14
CA LEU A 112 21.95 5.59 -7.21
C LEU A 112 22.10 5.12 -8.68
N SER A 113 23.27 4.56 -8.99
CA SER A 113 23.48 3.77 -10.21
C SER A 113 22.73 2.44 -10.12
N GLU A 114 22.57 1.73 -11.24
CA GLU A 114 21.94 0.40 -11.23
C GLU A 114 22.69 -0.61 -10.35
N ALA A 115 24.03 -0.53 -10.32
CA ALA A 115 24.84 -1.35 -9.42
C ALA A 115 24.57 -1.03 -7.94
N ALA A 116 24.50 0.26 -7.58
CA ALA A 116 24.23 0.68 -6.22
C ALA A 116 22.80 0.32 -5.75
N LYS A 117 21.82 0.34 -6.65
CA LYS A 117 20.45 -0.13 -6.35
C LYS A 117 20.42 -1.61 -6.01
N ARG A 118 21.12 -2.45 -6.78
CA ARG A 118 21.21 -3.90 -6.51
C ARG A 118 21.87 -4.16 -5.17
N GLU A 119 23.01 -3.50 -4.91
CA GLU A 119 23.70 -3.62 -3.61
C GLU A 119 22.80 -3.19 -2.43
N SER A 120 21.92 -2.21 -2.63
CA SER A 120 21.03 -1.74 -1.57
C SER A 120 19.85 -2.69 -1.30
N TRP A 121 19.41 -3.43 -2.31
CA TRP A 121 18.24 -4.32 -2.23
C TRP A 121 18.60 -5.75 -1.81
N ASP A 122 19.71 -6.29 -2.33
CA ASP A 122 20.15 -7.66 -2.08
C ASP A 122 20.88 -7.83 -0.73
N ARG A 123 20.82 -6.81 0.13
CA ARG A 123 21.42 -6.82 1.48
C ARG A 123 20.61 -7.65 2.46
#